data_AF-A0A2L1KLJ5-F1
#
_entry.id   AF-A0A2L1KLJ5-F1
#
_cell.length_a   1.000
_cell.length_b   1.000
_cell.length_c   1.000
_cell.angle_alpha   90.00
_cell.angle_beta   90.00
_cell.angle_gamma   90.00
#
_symmetry.space_group_name_H-M   'P 1'
#
loop_
_entity.id
_entity.type
_entity.pdbx_description
1 polymer ?
#
loop_
_entity_poly.entity_id
_entity_poly.type
_entity_poly.pdbx_seq_one_letter_code
_entity_poly.pdbx_strand_id
1 'polypeptide(L)'
;MHRPTNAQADDTALYPWECSARCGFVVLAPEDPAEIRRIVDARMEVRGKQRLAFLEDQERSKLIRSHLLKSRGYWIVVALVFLMAVWQLAVGASLMVVLSVLSMCLPFSIHAIRWSYRAWQVRSGTLFVEGAFGRYVRDMLWVRGIQ
;
A
#
# COMPACT_ATOMS: atom_id res chain seq x y z
N MET A 1 -11.03 -12.98 -1.86
CA MET A 1 -11.44 -14.26 -2.48
C MET A 1 -12.90 -14.48 -2.12
N HIS A 2 -13.69 -15.08 -3.02
CA HIS A 2 -15.07 -15.46 -2.75
C HIS A 2 -15.34 -16.85 -3.32
N ARG A 3 -16.24 -17.61 -2.69
CA ARG A 3 -16.69 -18.92 -3.15
C ARG A 3 -17.85 -18.73 -4.15
N PRO A 4 -17.83 -19.37 -5.33
CA PRO A 4 -18.97 -19.40 -6.22
C PRO A 4 -20.08 -20.27 -5.62
N THR A 5 -21.34 -19.83 -5.78
CA THR A 5 -22.53 -20.39 -5.12
C THR A 5 -22.82 -21.87 -5.47
N ASN A 6 -22.18 -22.41 -6.51
CA ASN A 6 -22.49 -23.73 -7.08
C ASN A 6 -21.47 -24.82 -6.71
N ALA A 7 -20.58 -24.58 -5.75
CA ALA A 7 -19.55 -25.56 -5.38
C ALA A 7 -20.12 -26.68 -4.48
N GLN A 8 -20.10 -27.92 -4.96
CA GLN A 8 -20.62 -29.11 -4.27
C GLN A 8 -19.59 -29.61 -3.23
N ALA A 9 -20.07 -29.98 -2.04
CA ALA A 9 -19.25 -30.37 -0.89
C ALA A 9 -18.94 -31.88 -0.88
N ASP A 10 -17.75 -32.22 -0.37
CA ASP A 10 -17.28 -33.54 0.04
C ASP A 10 -16.42 -33.32 1.31
N ASP A 11 -16.32 -34.29 2.22
CA ASP A 11 -15.66 -34.11 3.53
C ASP A 11 -14.12 -33.96 3.41
N THR A 12 -13.60 -34.13 2.19
CA THR A 12 -12.23 -33.80 1.74
C THR A 12 -12.19 -32.70 0.66
N ALA A 13 -13.30 -31.98 0.46
CA ALA A 13 -13.48 -31.07 -0.67
C ALA A 13 -12.63 -29.81 -0.56
N LEU A 14 -11.77 -29.66 -1.57
CA LEU A 14 -11.19 -28.37 -1.91
C LEU A 14 -12.24 -27.57 -2.70
N TYR A 15 -12.59 -26.40 -2.19
CA TYR A 15 -13.52 -25.49 -2.85
C TYR A 15 -12.78 -24.53 -3.79
N PRO A 16 -13.36 -24.18 -4.94
CA PRO A 16 -12.80 -23.14 -5.80
C PRO A 16 -13.02 -21.76 -5.18
N TRP A 17 -11.93 -21.06 -4.88
CA TRP A 17 -11.92 -19.68 -4.42
C TRP A 17 -11.47 -18.76 -5.53
N GLU A 18 -12.35 -17.84 -5.91
CA GLU A 18 -12.10 -16.91 -7.00
C GLU A 18 -11.66 -15.54 -6.48
N CYS A 19 -10.74 -14.91 -7.21
CA CYS A 19 -10.38 -13.54 -6.94
C CYS A 19 -11.59 -12.61 -7.11
N SER A 20 -11.86 -11.78 -6.10
CA SER A 20 -12.96 -10.82 -6.09
C SER A 20 -12.85 -9.75 -7.18
N ALA A 21 -11.65 -9.52 -7.71
CA ALA A 21 -11.40 -8.62 -8.83
C ALA A 21 -11.66 -9.27 -10.22
N ARG A 22 -12.21 -10.50 -10.26
CA ARG A 22 -12.49 -11.28 -11.49
C ARG A 22 -11.30 -11.38 -12.45
N CYS A 23 -10.09 -11.48 -11.91
CA CYS A 23 -8.87 -11.56 -12.71
C CYS A 23 -8.53 -12.98 -13.21
N GLY A 24 -9.48 -13.92 -13.16
CA GLY A 24 -9.29 -15.31 -13.58
C GLY A 24 -8.42 -16.17 -12.66
N PHE A 25 -8.00 -15.65 -11.51
CA PHE A 25 -7.22 -16.41 -10.52
C PHE A 25 -8.14 -17.22 -9.61
N VAL A 26 -7.98 -18.54 -9.65
CA VAL A 26 -8.74 -19.52 -8.85
C VAL A 26 -7.77 -20.37 -8.03
N VAL A 27 -8.12 -20.62 -6.76
CA VAL A 27 -7.37 -21.50 -5.86
C VAL A 27 -8.32 -22.53 -5.27
N LEU A 28 -7.97 -23.80 -5.34
CA LEU A 28 -8.67 -24.89 -4.67
C LEU A 28 -8.14 -25.00 -3.24
N ALA A 29 -9.00 -24.80 -2.24
CA ALA A 29 -8.62 -24.80 -0.83
C ALA A 29 -9.79 -25.22 0.08
N PRO A 30 -9.51 -25.69 1.32
CA PRO A 30 -10.54 -26.02 2.31
C PRO A 30 -11.47 -24.84 2.60
N GLU A 31 -12.61 -25.10 3.25
CA GLU A 31 -13.64 -24.07 3.48
C GLU A 31 -13.18 -22.92 4.40
N ASP A 32 -12.15 -23.13 5.22
CA ASP A 32 -11.67 -22.15 6.20
C ASP A 32 -11.07 -20.88 5.52
N PRO A 33 -11.75 -19.72 5.64
CA PRO A 33 -11.27 -18.45 5.09
C PRO A 33 -9.87 -18.04 5.59
N ALA A 34 -9.50 -18.44 6.81
CA ALA A 34 -8.19 -18.14 7.36
C ALA A 34 -7.08 -18.93 6.66
N GLU A 35 -7.35 -20.18 6.31
CA GLU A 35 -6.43 -21.04 5.58
C GLU A 35 -6.19 -20.55 4.14
N ILE A 36 -7.24 -20.13 3.44
CA ILE A 36 -7.10 -19.54 2.09
C ILE A 36 -6.30 -18.25 2.13
N ARG A 37 -6.54 -17.40 3.12
CA ARG A 37 -5.77 -16.15 3.28
C ARG A 37 -4.28 -16.46 3.40
N ARG A 38 -3.92 -17.46 4.20
CA ARG A 38 -2.53 -17.92 4.35
C ARG A 38 -1.94 -18.42 3.02
N ILE A 39 -2.68 -19.25 2.28
CA ILE A 39 -2.24 -19.78 0.97
C ILE A 39 -2.04 -18.65 -0.05
N VAL A 40 -2.97 -17.70 -0.09
CA VAL A 40 -2.91 -16.56 -1.00
C VAL A 40 -1.76 -15.63 -0.64
N ASP A 41 -1.58 -15.31 0.64
CA ASP A 41 -0.51 -14.43 1.11
C ASP A 41 0.87 -15.05 0.78
N ALA A 42 1.06 -16.34 1.05
CA ALA A 42 2.28 -17.06 0.70
C ALA A 42 2.56 -17.05 -0.82
N ARG A 43 1.54 -17.29 -1.65
CA ARG A 43 1.70 -17.25 -3.12
C ARG A 43 1.92 -15.83 -3.66
N MET A 44 1.29 -14.83 -3.05
CA MET A 44 1.44 -13.42 -3.40
C MET A 44 2.85 -12.92 -3.09
N GLU A 45 3.41 -13.34 -1.96
CA GLU A 45 4.80 -13.07 -1.61
C GLU A 45 5.77 -13.65 -2.63
N VAL A 46 5.63 -14.94 -2.96
CA VAL A 46 6.48 -15.63 -3.94
C VAL A 46 6.37 -14.97 -5.32
N ARG A 47 5.14 -14.76 -5.82
CA ARG A 47 4.94 -14.13 -7.14
C ARG A 47 5.40 -12.67 -7.18
N GLY A 48 5.21 -11.93 -6.09
CA GLY A 48 5.65 -10.55 -5.98
C GLY A 48 7.17 -10.42 -6.03
N LYS A 49 7.88 -11.28 -5.27
CA LYS A 49 9.34 -11.36 -5.28
C LYS A 49 9.87 -11.83 -6.64
N GLN A 50 9.25 -12.84 -7.24
CA GLN A 50 9.62 -13.31 -8.58
C GLN A 50 9.46 -12.22 -9.64
N ARG A 51 8.31 -11.53 -9.69
CA ARG A 51 8.10 -10.43 -10.65
C ARG A 51 9.16 -9.35 -10.52
N LEU A 52 9.56 -9.01 -9.29
CA LEU A 52 10.62 -8.03 -9.06
C LEU A 52 12.01 -8.54 -9.40
N ALA A 53 12.28 -9.84 -9.23
CA ALA A 53 13.54 -10.47 -9.63
C ALA A 53 13.69 -10.55 -11.16
N PHE A 54 12.57 -10.62 -11.90
CA PHE A 54 12.56 -10.59 -13.36
C PHE A 54 12.56 -9.18 -13.96
N LEU A 55 12.39 -8.12 -13.15
CA LEU A 55 12.53 -6.76 -13.63
C LEU A 55 14.02 -6.45 -13.81
N GLU A 56 14.36 -5.94 -14.99
CA GLU A 56 15.69 -5.41 -15.24
C GLU A 56 15.96 -4.22 -14.29
N ASP A 57 17.23 -4.03 -13.88
CA ASP A 57 17.61 -3.01 -12.91
C ASP A 57 17.14 -1.59 -13.29
N GLN A 58 17.06 -1.32 -14.59
CA GLN A 58 16.56 -0.07 -15.13
C GLN A 58 15.05 0.10 -14.90
N GLU A 59 14.26 -0.95 -15.08
CA GLU A 59 12.80 -0.92 -14.86
C GLU A 59 12.45 -0.79 -13.38
N ARG A 60 13.19 -1.51 -12.52
CA ARG A 60 13.08 -1.38 -11.07
C ARG A 60 13.37 0.05 -10.63
N SER A 61 14.42 0.66 -11.16
CA SER A 61 14.79 2.06 -10.87
C SER A 61 13.72 3.06 -11.33
N LYS A 62 13.13 2.86 -12.52
CA LYS A 62 12.00 3.67 -13.01
C LYS A 62 10.79 3.56 -12.09
N LEU A 63 10.46 2.35 -11.62
CA LEU A 63 9.35 2.12 -10.71
C LEU A 63 9.55 2.81 -9.36
N ILE A 64 10.75 2.69 -8.77
CA ILE A 64 11.12 3.39 -7.53
C ILE A 64 10.97 4.89 -7.71
N ARG A 65 11.53 5.44 -8.80
CA ARG A 65 11.44 6.87 -9.12
C ARG A 65 9.99 7.33 -9.24
N SER A 66 9.13 6.57 -9.94
CA SER A 66 7.70 6.89 -10.06
C SER A 66 7.00 6.97 -8.70
N HIS A 67 7.25 6.00 -7.81
CA HIS A 67 6.69 6.01 -6.47
C HIS A 67 7.19 7.21 -5.62
N LEU A 68 8.48 7.55 -5.72
CA LEU A 68 9.05 8.71 -5.04
C LEU A 68 8.47 10.03 -5.57
N LEU A 69 8.28 10.16 -6.88
CA LEU A 69 7.63 11.33 -7.48
C LEU A 69 6.20 11.50 -6.95
N LYS A 70 5.43 10.41 -6.87
CA LYS A 70 4.08 10.46 -6.28
C LYS A 70 4.12 10.88 -4.81
N SER A 71 5.01 10.30 -4.02
CA SER A 71 5.20 10.67 -2.62
C SER A 71 5.51 12.16 -2.45
N ARG A 72 6.46 12.69 -3.24
CA ARG A 72 6.82 14.11 -3.25
C ARG A 72 5.65 15.00 -3.67
N GLY A 73 4.86 14.58 -4.67
CA GLY A 73 3.65 15.29 -5.08
C GLY A 73 2.66 15.46 -3.91
N TYR A 74 2.41 14.39 -3.14
CA TYR A 74 1.56 14.49 -1.95
C TYR A 74 2.15 15.38 -0.86
N TRP A 75 3.46 15.34 -0.63
CA TRP A 75 4.11 16.27 0.32
C TRP A 75 3.98 17.73 -0.10
N ILE A 76 4.07 18.04 -1.39
CA ILE A 76 3.81 19.39 -1.92
C ILE A 76 2.37 19.80 -1.62
N VAL A 77 1.40 18.91 -1.84
CA VAL A 77 -0.01 19.17 -1.52
C VAL A 77 -0.19 19.43 -0.01
N VAL A 78 0.43 18.62 0.86
CA VAL A 78 0.40 18.85 2.32
C VAL A 78 0.96 20.23 2.66
N ALA A 79 2.09 20.62 2.07
CA ALA A 79 2.69 21.94 2.31
C ALA A 79 1.75 23.08 1.87
N LEU A 80 1.12 22.96 0.70
CA LEU A 80 0.16 23.96 0.21
C LEU A 80 -1.08 24.07 1.12
N VAL A 81 -1.64 22.94 1.55
CA VAL A 81 -2.78 22.90 2.48
C VAL A 81 -2.41 23.51 3.83
N PHE A 82 -1.22 23.21 4.35
CA PHE A 82 -0.73 23.78 5.59
C PHE A 82 -0.54 25.31 5.47
N LEU A 83 0.09 25.78 4.40
CA LEU A 83 0.23 27.22 4.13
C LEU A 83 -1.13 27.92 4.01
N MET A 84 -2.12 27.27 3.40
CA MET A 84 -3.49 27.78 3.32
C MET A 84 -4.11 27.92 4.71
N ALA A 85 -3.94 26.92 5.59
CA ALA A 85 -4.44 27.00 6.97
C ALA A 85 -3.75 28.13 7.77
N VAL A 86 -2.44 28.31 7.60
CA VAL A 86 -1.68 29.42 8.22
C VAL A 86 -2.17 30.78 7.70
N TRP A 87 -2.40 30.89 6.39
CA TRP A 87 -2.96 32.10 5.78
C TRP A 87 -4.35 32.42 6.33
N GLN A 88 -5.23 31.44 6.43
CA GLN A 88 -6.57 31.61 7.01
C GLN A 88 -6.51 32.09 8.47
N LEU A 89 -5.58 31.56 9.25
CA LEU A 89 -5.34 32.02 10.62
C LEU A 89 -4.89 33.49 10.65
N ALA A 90 -3.99 33.88 9.75
CA ALA A 90 -3.47 35.25 9.67
C ALA A 90 -4.54 36.28 9.28
N VAL A 91 -5.50 35.90 8.43
CA VAL A 91 -6.63 36.77 8.01
C VAL A 91 -7.77 36.76 9.04
N GLY A 92 -7.66 35.99 10.12
CA GLY A 92 -8.66 35.95 11.19
C GLY A 92 -9.89 35.08 10.87
N ALA A 93 -9.74 34.06 10.03
CA ALA A 93 -10.79 33.09 9.78
C ALA A 93 -11.20 32.35 11.08
N SER A 94 -12.42 31.84 11.12
CA SER A 94 -12.88 31.07 12.28
C SER A 94 -12.04 29.80 12.46
N LEU A 95 -11.80 29.41 13.71
CA LEU A 95 -11.03 28.20 14.03
C LEU A 95 -11.59 26.94 13.38
N MET A 96 -12.92 26.84 13.23
CA MET A 96 -13.56 25.71 12.55
C MET A 96 -13.13 25.59 11.09
N VAL A 97 -13.01 26.71 10.37
CA VAL A 97 -12.54 26.72 8.98
C VAL A 97 -11.06 26.30 8.91
N VAL A 98 -10.22 26.87 9.77
CA VAL A 98 -8.79 26.54 9.83
C VAL A 98 -8.58 25.06 10.13
N LEU A 99 -9.28 24.51 11.13
CA LEU A 99 -9.19 23.09 11.49
C LEU A 99 -9.72 22.17 10.37
N SER A 100 -10.77 22.58 9.67
CA SER A 100 -11.30 21.82 8.53
C SER A 100 -10.25 21.68 7.42
N VAL A 101 -9.56 22.77 7.08
CA VAL A 101 -8.47 22.73 6.09
C VAL A 101 -7.27 21.95 6.61
N LEU A 102 -6.86 22.20 7.86
CA LEU A 102 -5.71 21.50 8.47
C LEU A 102 -5.92 19.99 8.55
N SER A 103 -7.17 19.53 8.76
CA SER A 103 -7.51 18.11 8.80
C SER A 103 -7.14 17.37 7.50
N MET A 104 -7.12 18.07 6.35
CA MET A 104 -6.74 17.50 5.06
C MET A 104 -5.26 17.13 4.99
N CYS A 105 -4.40 17.69 5.85
CA CYS A 105 -2.99 17.29 5.91
C CYS A 105 -2.82 15.80 6.25
N LEU A 106 -3.72 15.22 7.06
CA LEU A 106 -3.65 13.82 7.49
C LEU A 106 -3.78 12.82 6.33
N PRO A 107 -4.88 12.81 5.55
CA PRO A 107 -5.01 11.85 4.44
C PRO A 107 -3.90 12.02 3.40
N PHE A 108 -3.49 13.24 3.07
CA PHE A 108 -2.39 13.46 2.12
C PHE A 108 -1.04 12.98 2.66
N SER A 109 -0.76 13.17 3.96
CA SER A 109 0.44 12.62 4.60
C SER A 109 0.45 11.09 4.57
N ILE A 110 -0.70 10.45 4.81
CA ILE A 110 -0.85 8.99 4.70
C ILE A 110 -0.51 8.52 3.27
N HIS A 111 -1.01 9.21 2.25
CA HIS A 111 -0.68 8.89 0.86
C HIS A 111 0.81 9.11 0.54
N ALA A 112 1.40 10.20 1.03
CA ALA A 112 2.82 10.50 0.85
C ALA A 112 3.69 9.38 1.44
N ILE A 113 3.41 8.99 2.69
CA ILE A 113 4.12 7.92 3.41
C ILE A 113 3.90 6.57 2.72
N ARG A 114 2.67 6.27 2.28
CA ARG A 114 2.34 5.02 1.56
C ARG A 114 3.17 4.85 0.29
N TRP A 115 3.30 5.90 -0.52
CA TRP A 115 4.09 5.83 -1.75
C TRP A 115 5.60 5.74 -1.48
N SER A 116 6.11 6.45 -0.48
CA SER A 116 7.51 6.32 -0.07
C SER A 116 7.81 4.92 0.47
N TYR A 117 6.91 4.33 1.26
CA TYR A 117 7.03 2.97 1.76
C TYR A 117 7.06 1.96 0.61
N ARG A 118 6.20 2.10 -0.40
CA ARG A 118 6.23 1.25 -1.61
C ARG A 118 7.53 1.38 -2.38
N ALA A 119 8.10 2.58 -2.48
CA ALA A 119 9.42 2.78 -3.09
C ALA A 119 10.50 2.04 -2.30
N TRP A 120 10.45 2.12 -0.96
CA TRP A 120 11.37 1.42 -0.07
C TRP A 120 11.26 -0.10 -0.21
N GLN A 121 10.04 -0.66 -0.19
CA GLN A 121 9.82 -2.09 -0.37
C GLN A 121 10.42 -2.62 -1.68
N VAL A 122 10.23 -1.90 -2.79
CA VAL A 122 10.78 -2.29 -4.09
C VAL A 122 12.31 -2.23 -4.08
N ARG A 123 12.91 -1.25 -3.40
CA ARG A 123 14.37 -1.11 -3.31
C ARG A 123 15.02 -2.18 -2.42
N SER A 124 14.43 -2.45 -1.25
CA SER A 124 14.96 -3.39 -0.27
C SER A 124 14.60 -4.84 -0.58
N GLY A 125 13.66 -5.09 -1.50
CA GLY A 125 13.11 -6.41 -1.75
C GLY A 125 12.25 -6.96 -0.61
N THR A 126 11.92 -6.15 0.41
CA THR A 126 11.15 -6.58 1.59
C THR A 126 9.63 -6.53 1.34
N LEU A 127 9.18 -7.00 0.17
CA LEU A 127 7.73 -7.11 -0.07
C LEU A 127 7.14 -8.21 0.82
N PHE A 128 6.01 -7.87 1.45
CA PHE A 128 5.21 -8.76 2.31
C PHE A 128 5.92 -9.26 3.58
N VAL A 129 7.03 -8.63 4.00
CA VAL A 129 7.72 -8.97 5.25
C VAL A 129 6.97 -8.35 6.44
N GLU A 130 6.60 -9.18 7.42
CA GLU A 130 5.99 -8.72 8.66
C GLU A 130 6.91 -7.75 9.44
N GLY A 131 6.30 -6.73 10.06
CA GLY A 131 7.02 -5.69 10.80
C GLY A 131 7.88 -4.73 9.95
N ALA A 132 7.92 -4.88 8.62
CA ALA A 132 8.72 -4.03 7.75
C ALA A 132 8.28 -2.57 7.77
N PHE A 133 6.97 -2.31 7.86
CA PHE A 133 6.45 -0.96 8.04
C PHE A 133 6.90 -0.33 9.36
N GLY A 134 6.90 -1.11 10.45
CA GLY A 134 7.36 -0.64 11.75
C GLY A 134 8.83 -0.22 11.75
N ARG A 135 9.70 -1.00 11.09
CA ARG A 135 11.12 -0.63 10.90
C ARG A 135 11.24 0.63 10.05
N TYR A 136 10.51 0.70 8.93
CA TYR A 136 10.49 1.86 8.05
C TYR A 136 10.10 3.17 8.75
N VAL A 137 9.08 3.13 9.62
CA VAL A 137 8.66 4.30 10.41
C VAL A 137 9.69 4.64 11.48
N ARG A 138 10.18 3.65 12.22
CA ARG A 138 11.17 3.80 13.30
C ARG A 138 12.47 4.44 12.81
N ASP A 139 12.95 3.99 11.66
CA ASP A 139 14.20 4.45 11.05
C ASP A 139 14.02 5.79 10.30
N MET A 140 12.83 6.39 10.36
CA MET A 140 12.46 7.65 9.72
C MET A 140 12.75 7.69 8.22
N LEU A 141 12.65 6.55 7.54
CA LEU A 141 12.96 6.43 6.11
C LEU A 141 12.00 7.22 5.22
N TRP A 142 10.82 7.55 5.76
CA TRP A 142 9.83 8.42 5.13
C TRP A 142 10.26 9.91 5.08
N VAL A 143 11.21 10.34 5.92
CA VAL A 143 11.77 11.70 5.96
C VAL A 143 13.18 11.75 5.41
N ARG A 144 14.07 10.87 5.90
CA ARG A 144 15.50 10.87 5.55
C ARG A 144 15.78 10.53 4.09
N GLY A 145 14.75 10.02 3.40
CA GLY A 145 14.89 9.50 2.05
C GLY A 145 15.56 8.13 2.09
N ILE A 146 15.35 7.39 1.01
CA ILE A 146 15.99 6.10 0.83
C ILE A 146 17.36 6.40 0.23
N GLN A 147 18.42 6.36 1.02
CA GLN A 147 19.81 6.51 0.54
C GLN A 147 20.24 5.31 -0.26
#